data_AF-A0AA88L3F0-F1
#
_entry.id   AF-A0AA88L3F0-F1
#
_cell.length_a   1.000
_cell.length_b   1.000
_cell.length_c   1.000
_cell.angle_alpha   90.00
_cell.angle_beta   90.00
_cell.angle_gamma   90.00
#
_symmetry.space_group_name_H-M   'P 1'
#
loop_
_entity.id
_entity.type
_entity.pdbx_description
1 polymer ?
#
loop_
_entity_poly.entity_id
_entity_poly.type
_entity_poly.pdbx_seq_one_letter_code
_entity_poly.pdbx_strand_id
1 'polypeptide(L)'
;MYRGIELGLRNNLAISRRCYKPMYVAPYLRELRRRKDVQLKKLGDFSTPRSKYIEWNLQAEIYAFGKRLGEEFDQELLKRAFTHKSYIQQELEQRKSLGIEDSSLALEDNEEFINKGDRIVSDTVVKYIKNALPRASTVFH
;
A
#
# COMPACT_ATOMS: atom_id res chain seq x y z
N MET A 1 10.69 4.87 -80.92
CA MET A 1 10.78 4.00 -79.72
C MET A 1 12.08 4.29 -79.02
N TYR A 2 12.05 4.93 -77.84
CA TYR A 2 12.95 4.73 -76.69
C TYR A 2 12.40 5.66 -75.59
N ARG A 3 11.67 5.11 -74.61
CA ARG A 3 11.22 5.83 -73.41
C ARG A 3 12.38 5.81 -72.41
N GLY A 4 13.00 6.95 -72.16
CA GLY A 4 13.94 7.14 -71.06
C GLY A 4 13.23 7.03 -69.73
N ILE A 5 13.73 6.17 -68.86
CA ILE A 5 13.17 5.82 -67.56
C ILE A 5 13.54 6.95 -66.58
N GLU A 6 12.57 7.74 -66.13
CA GLU A 6 12.74 8.60 -64.96
C GLU A 6 12.74 7.71 -63.70
N LEU A 7 13.93 7.32 -63.25
CA LEU A 7 14.13 6.76 -61.92
C LEU A 7 13.95 7.89 -60.90
N GLY A 8 12.70 8.10 -60.50
CA GLY A 8 12.35 8.86 -59.32
C GLY A 8 12.93 8.19 -58.08
N LEU A 9 14.17 8.53 -57.73
CA LEU A 9 14.73 8.31 -56.41
C LEU A 9 13.91 9.12 -55.41
N ARG A 10 12.82 8.53 -54.92
CA ARG A 10 12.14 8.98 -53.72
C ARG A 10 13.11 8.76 -52.58
N ASN A 11 13.87 9.81 -52.26
CA ASN A 11 14.60 9.94 -51.02
C ASN A 11 13.62 9.78 -49.86
N ASN A 12 13.40 8.55 -49.42
CA ASN A 12 12.82 8.22 -48.12
C ASN A 12 13.88 8.55 -47.06
N LEU A 13 14.18 9.84 -46.91
CA LEU A 13 14.74 10.34 -45.69
C LEU A 13 13.66 10.10 -44.64
N ALA A 14 13.80 9.01 -43.89
CA ALA A 14 13.21 8.90 -42.57
C ALA A 14 13.81 10.03 -41.74
N ILE A 15 13.30 11.25 -41.95
CA ILE A 15 13.54 12.38 -41.07
C ILE A 15 12.98 11.89 -39.74
N SER A 16 13.89 11.44 -38.87
CA SER A 16 13.62 11.30 -37.46
C SER A 16 13.12 12.66 -37.02
N ARG A 17 11.78 12.82 -37.01
CA ARG A 17 11.15 14.01 -36.47
C ARG A 17 11.55 13.97 -35.01
N ARG A 18 12.55 14.78 -34.64
CA ARG A 18 12.79 15.06 -33.23
C ARG A 18 11.46 15.58 -32.72
N CYS A 19 10.74 14.75 -31.95
CA CYS A 19 9.46 15.11 -31.37
C CYS A 19 9.72 16.13 -30.27
N TYR A 20 10.08 17.35 -30.67
CA TYR A 20 10.26 18.47 -29.76
C TYR A 20 8.89 18.88 -29.27
N LYS A 21 8.56 18.47 -28.04
CA LYS A 21 7.35 18.93 -27.38
C LYS A 21 7.56 20.38 -26.98
N PRO A 22 6.65 21.30 -27.34
CA PRO A 22 6.72 22.67 -26.88
C PRO A 22 6.72 22.74 -25.35
N MET A 23 7.45 23.71 -24.79
CA MET A 23 7.64 23.85 -23.34
C MET A 23 6.32 23.99 -22.55
N TYR A 24 5.27 24.52 -23.18
CA TYR A 24 3.94 24.69 -22.57
C TYR A 24 3.14 23.39 -22.40
N VAL A 25 3.52 22.30 -23.07
CA VAL A 25 2.78 21.03 -23.00
C VAL A 25 2.91 20.39 -21.62
N ALA A 26 4.11 20.38 -21.05
CA ALA A 26 4.36 19.80 -19.72
C ALA A 26 3.59 20.47 -18.57
N PRO A 27 3.58 21.82 -18.42
CA PRO A 27 2.78 22.48 -17.39
C PRO A 27 1.27 22.28 -17.62
N TYR A 28 0.80 22.30 -18.87
CA TYR A 28 -0.60 22.05 -19.19
C TYR A 28 -1.06 20.64 -18.79
N LEU A 29 -0.29 19.60 -19.14
CA LEU A 29 -0.59 18.21 -18.78
C LEU A 29 -0.56 17.98 -17.25
N ARG A 30 0.35 18.67 -16.54
CA ARG A 30 0.38 18.63 -15.07
C ARG A 30 -0.90 19.23 -14.46
N GLU A 31 -1.38 20.34 -14.99
CA GLU A 31 -2.65 20.94 -14.54
C GLU A 31 -3.86 20.05 -14.84
N LEU A 32 -3.92 19.43 -16.03
CA LEU A 32 -4.98 18.47 -16.34
C LEU A 32 -4.99 17.27 -15.39
N ARG A 33 -3.81 16.70 -15.09
CA ARG A 33 -3.67 15.63 -14.11
C ARG A 33 -4.14 16.09 -12.73
N ARG A 34 -3.65 17.23 -12.25
CA ARG A 34 -4.04 17.78 -10.94
C ARG A 34 -5.55 17.98 -10.82
N ARG A 35 -6.21 18.50 -11.86
CA ARG A 35 -7.67 18.69 -11.89
C ARG A 35 -8.40 17.35 -11.83
N LYS A 36 -7.95 16.36 -12.59
CA LYS A 36 -8.48 15.00 -12.54
C LYS A 36 -8.35 14.41 -11.13
N ASP A 37 -7.17 14.51 -10.51
CA ASP A 37 -6.91 13.98 -9.17
C ASP A 37 -7.81 14.63 -8.11
N VAL A 38 -8.06 15.95 -8.21
CA VAL A 38 -8.98 16.65 -7.31
C VAL A 38 -10.42 16.19 -7.52
N GLN A 39 -10.86 15.95 -8.76
CA GLN A 39 -12.20 15.43 -9.02
C GLN A 39 -12.36 14.00 -8.49
N LEU A 40 -11.40 13.13 -8.73
CA LEU A 40 -11.39 11.75 -8.23
C LEU A 40 -11.42 11.70 -6.69
N LYS A 41 -10.65 12.56 -6.02
CA LYS A 41 -10.71 12.70 -4.55
C LYS A 41 -12.09 13.13 -4.04
N LYS A 42 -12.79 14.00 -4.77
CA LYS A 42 -14.16 14.44 -4.41
C LYS A 42 -15.20 13.35 -4.60
N LEU A 43 -15.02 12.49 -5.60
CA LEU A 43 -15.90 11.33 -5.83
C LEU A 43 -15.70 10.21 -4.79
N GLY A 44 -14.69 10.34 -3.92
CA GLY A 44 -14.45 9.37 -2.85
C GLY A 44 -13.77 8.10 -3.35
N ASP A 45 -12.93 8.20 -4.38
CA ASP A 45 -12.14 7.07 -4.87
C ASP A 45 -11.46 6.34 -3.69
N PHE A 46 -11.60 5.02 -3.69
CA PHE A 46 -11.04 4.11 -2.71
C PHE A 46 -9.54 4.40 -2.55
N SER A 47 -9.17 4.90 -1.36
CA SER A 47 -7.77 5.13 -1.02
C SER A 47 -6.98 3.85 -1.27
N THR A 48 -6.02 3.91 -2.20
CA THR A 48 -5.14 2.79 -2.45
C THR A 48 -4.32 2.51 -1.18
N PRO A 49 -4.21 1.24 -0.74
CA PRO A 49 -3.39 0.90 0.41
C PRO A 49 -1.98 1.47 0.27
N ARG A 50 -1.42 2.01 1.37
CA ARG A 50 -0.08 2.63 1.36
C ARG A 50 1.01 1.65 0.90
N SER A 51 0.78 0.36 1.08
CA SER A 51 1.68 -0.70 0.62
C SER A 51 1.82 -0.83 -0.90
N LYS A 52 0.92 -0.24 -1.70
CA LYS A 52 0.99 -0.30 -3.17
C LYS A 52 1.93 0.73 -3.78
N TYR A 53 2.41 1.69 -3.00
CA TYR A 53 3.29 2.75 -3.49
C TYR A 53 4.73 2.24 -3.62
N ILE A 54 5.47 2.72 -4.63
CA ILE A 54 6.80 2.21 -5.00
C ILE A 54 7.83 2.45 -3.89
N GLU A 55 7.69 3.56 -3.18
CA GLU A 55 8.57 3.96 -2.09
C GLU A 55 8.34 3.18 -0.78
N TRP A 56 7.31 2.33 -0.70
CA TRP A 56 6.97 1.61 0.52
C TRP A 56 7.81 0.35 0.71
N ASN A 57 8.45 0.22 1.88
CA ASN A 57 9.23 -0.96 2.26
C ASN A 57 8.78 -1.50 3.64
N LEU A 58 8.21 -2.70 3.65
CA LEU A 58 7.67 -3.32 4.87
C LEU A 58 8.71 -3.45 6.00
N GLN A 59 9.94 -3.88 5.69
CA GLN A 59 10.96 -4.12 6.73
C GLN A 59 11.41 -2.79 7.36
N ALA A 60 11.61 -1.77 6.53
CA ALA A 60 11.98 -0.44 7.01
C ALA A 60 10.88 0.19 7.86
N GLU A 61 9.62 0.02 7.48
CA GLU A 61 8.46 0.56 8.19
C GLU A 61 8.25 -0.11 9.55
N ILE A 62 8.42 -1.43 9.65
CA ILE A 62 8.35 -2.18 10.92
C ILE A 62 9.47 -1.72 11.86
N TYR A 63 10.69 -1.57 11.35
CA TYR A 63 11.81 -1.06 12.16
C TYR A 63 11.57 0.37 12.65
N ALA A 64 11.14 1.27 11.75
CA ALA A 64 10.87 2.65 12.08
C ALA A 64 9.72 2.80 13.09
N PHE A 65 8.72 1.91 13.04
CA PHE A 65 7.63 1.88 14.01
C PHE A 65 8.14 1.69 15.44
N GLY A 66 9.03 0.72 15.67
CA GLY A 66 9.63 0.49 17.00
C GLY A 66 10.41 1.69 17.51
N LYS A 67 11.30 2.25 16.67
CA LYS A 67 12.11 3.40 17.04
C LYS A 67 11.29 4.66 17.35
N ARG A 68 10.13 4.85 16.73
CA ARG A 68 9.22 5.97 17.05
C ARG A 68 8.57 5.85 18.42
N LEU A 69 8.29 4.63 18.88
CA LEU A 69 7.73 4.38 20.21
C LEU A 69 8.82 4.33 21.29
N GLY A 70 10.09 4.23 20.90
CA GLY A 70 11.20 4.05 21.84
C GLY A 70 11.25 2.64 22.43
N GLU A 71 10.60 1.68 21.77
CA GLU A 71 10.49 0.28 22.20
C GLU A 71 11.28 -0.63 21.25
N GLU A 72 11.88 -1.68 21.81
CA GLU A 72 12.54 -2.74 21.04
C GLU A 72 11.58 -3.91 20.87
N PHE A 73 11.09 -4.11 19.65
CA PHE A 73 10.19 -5.21 19.30
C PHE A 73 10.94 -6.34 18.61
N ASP A 74 10.47 -7.57 18.82
CA ASP A 74 10.78 -8.68 17.93
C ASP A 74 10.03 -8.48 16.60
N GLN A 75 10.80 -8.42 15.50
CA GLN A 75 10.27 -8.15 14.18
C GLN A 75 9.32 -9.25 13.70
N GLU A 76 9.57 -10.51 14.04
CA GLU A 76 8.73 -11.63 13.58
C GLU A 76 7.38 -11.64 14.31
N LEU A 77 7.39 -11.42 15.62
CA LEU A 77 6.16 -11.27 16.41
C LEU A 77 5.35 -10.05 15.95
N LEU A 78 6.02 -8.93 15.64
CA LEU A 78 5.35 -7.72 15.17
C LEU A 78 4.74 -7.90 13.77
N LYS A 79 5.41 -8.63 12.86
CA LYS A 79 4.83 -9.02 11.55
C LYS A 79 3.57 -9.86 11.73
N ARG A 80 3.62 -10.86 12.62
CA ARG A 80 2.44 -11.67 12.94
C ARG A 80 1.32 -10.80 13.52
N ALA A 81 1.64 -9.88 14.42
CA ALA A 81 0.64 -8.98 15.01
C ALA A 81 -0.11 -8.11 13.97
N PHE A 82 0.57 -7.70 12.90
CA PHE A 82 -0.05 -6.96 11.79
C PHE A 82 -0.78 -7.85 10.77
N THR A 83 -0.66 -9.17 10.87
CA THR A 83 -1.30 -10.12 9.95
C THR A 83 -2.68 -10.53 10.46
N HIS A 84 -3.72 -10.10 9.75
CA HIS A 84 -5.10 -10.48 10.05
C HIS A 84 -5.57 -11.67 9.22
N LYS A 85 -6.48 -12.46 9.77
CA LYS A 85 -7.05 -13.65 9.11
C LYS A 85 -7.70 -13.38 7.76
N SER A 86 -8.38 -12.24 7.62
CA SER A 86 -9.01 -11.86 6.33
C SER A 86 -7.98 -11.69 5.21
N TYR A 87 -6.78 -11.20 5.54
CA TYR A 87 -5.69 -11.08 4.57
C TYR A 87 -5.20 -12.46 4.13
N ILE A 88 -5.02 -13.39 5.07
CA ILE A 88 -4.62 -14.77 4.77
C ILE A 88 -5.62 -15.44 3.83
N GLN A 89 -6.92 -15.30 4.12
CA GLN A 89 -7.97 -15.84 3.26
C GLN A 89 -7.93 -15.23 1.85
N GLN A 90 -7.79 -13.91 1.74
CA GLN A 90 -7.72 -13.23 0.45
C GLN A 90 -6.49 -13.66 -0.37
N GLU A 91 -5.36 -13.91 0.28
CA GLU A 91 -4.15 -14.43 -0.38
C GLU A 91 -4.32 -15.88 -0.83
N LEU A 92 -4.96 -16.73 -0.03
CA LEU A 92 -5.30 -18.11 -0.40
C LEU A 92 -6.20 -18.15 -1.65
N GLU A 93 -7.24 -17.32 -1.67
CA GLU A 93 -8.17 -17.21 -2.81
C GLU A 93 -7.45 -16.73 -4.08
N GLN A 94 -6.57 -15.73 -3.95
CA GLN A 94 -5.75 -15.26 -5.07
C GLN A 94 -4.84 -16.36 -5.60
N ARG A 95 -4.11 -17.09 -4.75
CA ARG A 95 -3.25 -18.21 -5.17
C ARG A 95 -4.02 -19.33 -5.85
N LYS A 96 -5.21 -19.66 -5.32
CA LYS A 96 -6.11 -20.66 -5.93
C LYS A 96 -6.56 -20.24 -7.32
N SER A 97 -6.90 -18.96 -7.52
CA SER A 97 -7.29 -18.44 -8.83
C SER A 97 -6.14 -18.45 -9.85
N LEU A 98 -4.89 -18.39 -9.38
CA LEU A 98 -3.68 -18.52 -10.19
C LEU A 98 -3.24 -19.98 -10.42
N GLY A 99 -3.96 -20.97 -9.88
CA GLY A 99 -3.67 -22.39 -10.09
C GLY A 99 -2.46 -22.93 -9.32
N ILE A 100 -2.06 -22.29 -8.22
CA ILE A 100 -0.95 -22.75 -7.38
C ILE A 100 -1.51 -23.77 -6.36
N GLU A 101 -1.09 -25.03 -6.46
CA GLU A 101 -1.63 -26.14 -5.64
C GLU A 101 -1.10 -26.19 -4.19
N ASP A 102 0.09 -25.65 -3.92
CA ASP A 102 0.66 -25.58 -2.57
C ASP A 102 0.03 -24.43 -1.76
N SER A 103 -1.15 -24.70 -1.18
CA SER A 103 -1.91 -23.74 -0.38
C SER A 103 -1.41 -23.59 1.06
N SER A 104 -0.23 -24.14 1.40
CA SER A 104 0.38 -24.00 2.72
C SER A 104 1.01 -22.60 2.88
N LEU A 105 0.20 -21.62 3.23
CA LEU A 105 0.68 -20.33 3.73
C LEU A 105 1.16 -20.52 5.18
N ALA A 106 2.48 -20.45 5.39
CA ALA A 106 3.10 -20.40 6.72
C ALA A 106 2.93 -19.01 7.38
N LEU A 107 1.75 -18.40 7.27
CA LEU A 107 1.40 -17.18 7.97
C LEU A 107 0.45 -17.50 9.11
N GLU A 108 0.83 -17.07 10.30
CA GLU A 108 0.01 -17.15 11.50
C GLU A 108 -0.82 -15.87 11.64
N ASP A 109 -2.02 -16.00 12.22
CA ASP A 109 -2.92 -14.89 12.47
C ASP A 109 -2.67 -14.22 13.83
N ASN A 110 -3.26 -13.04 14.01
CA ASN A 110 -3.13 -12.21 15.20
C ASN A 110 -4.26 -12.41 16.23
N GLU A 111 -5.21 -13.33 16.03
CA GLU A 111 -6.35 -13.56 16.95
C GLU A 111 -5.88 -13.82 18.39
N GLU A 112 -4.81 -14.61 18.56
CA GLU A 112 -4.22 -14.88 19.88
C GLU A 112 -3.71 -13.60 20.57
N PHE A 113 -3.06 -12.72 19.82
CA PHE A 113 -2.51 -11.47 20.35
C PHE A 113 -3.60 -10.47 20.69
N ILE A 114 -4.68 -10.41 19.91
CA ILE A 114 -5.86 -9.58 20.20
C ILE A 114 -6.45 -9.99 21.56
N ASN A 115 -6.72 -11.28 21.76
CA ASN A 115 -7.32 -11.79 23.00
C ASN A 115 -6.43 -11.57 24.23
N LYS A 116 -5.11 -11.74 24.10
CA LYS A 116 -4.16 -11.46 25.19
C LYS A 116 -4.07 -9.96 25.47
N GLY A 117 -3.97 -9.14 24.42
CA GLY A 117 -3.88 -7.68 24.52
C GLY A 117 -5.09 -7.08 25.21
N ASP A 118 -6.30 -7.51 24.83
CA ASP A 118 -7.55 -7.02 25.42
C ASP A 118 -7.58 -7.26 26.93
N ARG A 119 -7.27 -8.48 27.38
CA ARG A 119 -7.19 -8.82 28.82
C ARG A 119 -6.18 -7.96 29.57
N ILE A 120 -4.98 -7.76 29.00
CA ILE A 120 -3.93 -6.96 29.62
C ILE A 120 -4.37 -5.50 29.74
N VAL A 121 -4.93 -4.93 28.67
CA VAL A 121 -5.38 -3.54 28.64
C VAL A 121 -6.52 -3.33 29.63
N SER A 122 -7.55 -4.17 29.62
CA SER A 122 -8.67 -4.05 30.56
C SER A 122 -8.21 -4.11 32.01
N ASP A 123 -7.37 -5.09 32.37
CA ASP A 123 -6.85 -5.24 33.72
C ASP A 123 -5.97 -4.05 34.14
N THR A 124 -5.08 -3.61 33.24
CA THR A 124 -4.19 -2.46 33.50
C THR A 124 -4.97 -1.17 33.70
N VAL A 125 -5.97 -0.91 32.85
CA VAL A 125 -6.82 0.28 32.95
C VAL A 125 -7.64 0.26 34.24
N VAL A 126 -8.24 -0.88 34.60
CA VAL A 126 -9.00 -1.02 35.84
C VAL A 126 -8.11 -0.79 37.06
N LYS A 127 -6.90 -1.38 37.10
CA LYS A 127 -5.94 -1.19 38.19
C LYS A 127 -5.49 0.27 38.29
N TYR A 128 -5.20 0.89 37.15
CA TYR A 128 -4.80 2.30 37.09
C TYR A 128 -5.91 3.21 37.63
N ILE A 129 -7.16 3.02 37.21
CA ILE A 129 -8.31 3.80 37.68
C ILE A 129 -8.54 3.58 39.17
N LYS A 130 -8.49 2.34 39.66
CA LYS A 130 -8.65 2.04 41.10
C LYS A 130 -7.61 2.77 41.95
N ASN A 131 -6.38 2.86 41.46
CA ASN A 131 -5.31 3.56 42.15
C ASN A 131 -5.48 5.09 42.08
N ALA A 132 -5.73 5.64 40.89
CA ALA A 132 -5.84 7.08 40.67
C ALA A 132 -7.14 7.67 41.26
N LEU A 133 -8.23 6.92 41.25
CA LEU A 133 -9.59 7.35 41.64
C LEU A 133 -10.24 6.31 42.57
N PRO A 134 -9.81 6.23 43.85
CA PRO A 134 -10.27 5.18 44.78
C PRO A 134 -11.76 5.26 45.14
N ARG A 135 -12.43 6.38 44.85
CA ARG A 135 -13.87 6.60 45.10
C ARG A 135 -14.76 6.36 43.88
N ALA A 136 -14.18 6.05 42.72
CA ALA A 136 -14.95 5.77 41.51
C ALA A 136 -15.56 4.36 41.55
N SER A 137 -16.84 4.24 41.20
CA SER A 137 -17.51 2.94 41.05
C SER A 137 -16.87 2.15 39.91
N THR A 138 -16.49 0.90 40.18
CA THR A 138 -15.69 0.07 39.28
C THR A 138 -16.49 -1.00 38.54
N VAL A 139 -17.74 -0.68 38.17
CA VAL A 139 -18.56 -1.57 37.33
C VAL A 139 -18.46 -1.07 35.89
N PHE A 140 -17.58 -1.69 35.11
CA PHE A 140 -17.51 -1.52 33.67
C PHE A 140 -18.18 -2.76 33.05
N HIS A 141 -19.33 -2.55 32.39
CA HIS A 141 -20.09 -3.58 31.68
C HIS A 141 -19.46 -3.90 30.32
#